data_AF-A0A534K094-F1
#
_entry.id   AF-A0A534K094-F1
#
_cell.length_a   1.000
_cell.length_b   1.000
_cell.length_c   1.000
_cell.angle_alpha   90.00
_cell.angle_beta   90.00
_cell.angle_gamma   90.00
#
_symmetry.space_group_name_H-M   'P 1'
#
loop_
_entity.id
_entity.type
_entity.pdbx_description
1 polymer ?
#
loop_
_entity_poly.entity_id
_entity_poly.type
_entity_poly.pdbx_seq_one_letter_code
_entity_poly.pdbx_strand_id
1 'polypeptide(L)'
;MAPRERVEPEERERCITGIDGLDNILNGGIPRGNTVLVTGSVGTGKTSLCLEFLVHGAIAAENSLYVSVTESSEKLLTNIIPYDFFDRKLI
;
A
#
# COMPACT_ATOMS: atom_id res chain seq x y z
N MET A 1 -40.67 -1.98 10.11
CA MET A 1 -39.33 -2.04 9.48
C MET A 1 -38.73 -3.37 9.90
N ALA A 2 -38.58 -4.32 8.97
CA ALA A 2 -38.00 -5.63 9.30
C ALA A 2 -36.52 -5.48 9.70
N PRO A 3 -36.00 -6.29 10.64
CA PRO A 3 -34.59 -6.29 10.98
C PRO A 3 -33.77 -6.64 9.74
N ARG A 4 -32.72 -5.86 9.45
CA ARG A 4 -31.73 -6.27 8.44
C ARG A 4 -31.00 -7.49 9.00
N GLU A 5 -31.06 -8.60 8.26
CA GLU A 5 -30.31 -9.81 8.54
C GLU A 5 -28.83 -9.45 8.71
N ARG A 6 -28.23 -9.88 9.81
CA ARG A 6 -26.81 -9.61 10.11
C ARG A 6 -26.01 -10.53 9.20
N VAL A 7 -25.45 -9.98 8.12
CA VAL A 7 -24.51 -10.73 7.29
C VAL A 7 -23.26 -10.94 8.13
N GLU A 8 -23.00 -12.19 8.54
CA GLU A 8 -21.74 -12.56 9.15
C GLU A 8 -20.62 -12.21 8.17
N PRO A 9 -19.61 -11.41 8.55
CA PRO A 9 -18.60 -10.98 7.61
C PRO A 9 -17.80 -12.21 7.17
N GLU A 10 -17.98 -12.62 5.91
CA GLU A 10 -17.08 -13.61 5.30
C GLU A 10 -15.64 -13.13 5.44
N GLU A 11 -14.76 -14.03 5.85
CA GLU A 11 -13.35 -13.72 6.09
C GLU A 11 -12.70 -13.32 4.76
N ARG A 12 -12.51 -12.00 4.58
CA ARG A 12 -11.99 -11.45 3.32
C ARG A 12 -10.51 -11.79 3.19
N GLU A 13 -10.12 -12.21 1.99
CA GLU A 13 -8.72 -12.34 1.60
C GLU A 13 -7.97 -11.03 1.92
N ARG A 14 -6.74 -11.14 2.43
CA ARG A 14 -5.92 -10.00 2.83
C ARG A 14 -4.74 -9.82 1.86
N CYS A 15 -4.43 -8.58 1.55
CA CYS A 15 -3.25 -8.15 0.84
C CYS A 15 -2.16 -7.82 1.86
N ILE A 16 -1.10 -8.64 1.86
CA ILE A 16 0.11 -8.42 2.67
C ILE A 16 0.82 -7.19 2.11
N THR A 17 1.12 -6.22 2.97
CA THR A 17 1.76 -4.97 2.55
C THR A 17 3.26 -5.11 2.39
N GLY A 18 3.89 -6.04 3.12
CA GLY A 18 5.34 -6.22 3.14
C GLY A 18 6.08 -5.21 4.02
N ILE A 19 5.38 -4.20 4.54
CA ILE A 19 5.94 -3.13 5.36
C ILE A 19 6.09 -3.60 6.80
N ASP A 20 7.29 -3.44 7.35
CA ASP A 20 7.61 -3.92 8.70
C ASP A 20 6.66 -3.35 9.76
N GLY A 21 6.15 -4.25 10.61
CA GLY A 21 5.16 -3.94 11.65
C GLY A 21 3.74 -3.64 11.17
N LEU A 22 3.53 -3.13 9.95
CA LEU A 22 2.20 -2.70 9.49
C LEU A 22 1.24 -3.88 9.31
N ASP A 23 1.69 -4.98 8.72
CA ASP A 23 0.84 -6.16 8.52
C ASP A 23 0.35 -6.75 9.85
N ASN A 24 1.19 -6.70 10.89
CA ASN A 24 0.81 -7.12 12.25
C ASN A 24 -0.27 -6.21 12.83
N ILE A 25 -0.13 -4.88 12.69
CA ILE A 25 -1.12 -3.91 13.15
C ILE A 25 -2.47 -4.11 12.44
N LEU A 26 -2.43 -4.48 11.15
CA LEU A 26 -3.63 -4.68 10.34
C LEU A 26 -4.24 -6.09 10.45
N ASN A 27 -3.68 -6.97 11.30
CA ASN A 27 -4.05 -8.38 11.42
C ASN A 27 -3.92 -9.14 10.09
N GLY A 28 -2.71 -9.13 9.52
CA GLY A 28 -2.39 -9.82 8.28
C GLY A 28 -2.63 -8.99 7.02
N GLY A 29 -2.54 -7.65 7.12
CA GLY A 29 -2.59 -6.75 5.97
C GLY A 29 -3.97 -6.18 5.65
N ILE A 30 -4.09 -5.55 4.47
CA ILE A 30 -5.27 -4.80 4.04
C ILE A 30 -6.31 -5.78 3.46
N PRO A 31 -7.59 -5.75 3.87
CA PRO A 31 -8.61 -6.56 3.21
C PRO A 31 -8.67 -6.27 1.70
N ARG A 32 -8.59 -7.30 0.85
CA ARG A 32 -8.59 -7.15 -0.61
C ARG A 32 -9.86 -6.45 -1.08
N GLY A 33 -9.70 -5.57 -2.07
CA GLY A 33 -10.77 -4.74 -2.63
C GLY A 33 -11.10 -3.47 -1.83
N ASN A 34 -10.42 -3.21 -0.71
CA ASN A 34 -10.61 -1.97 0.04
C ASN A 34 -9.83 -0.80 -0.54
N THR A 35 -10.42 0.39 -0.44
CA THR A 35 -9.71 1.68 -0.59
C THR A 35 -9.22 2.15 0.77
N VAL A 36 -7.93 2.47 0.88
CA VAL A 36 -7.30 2.93 2.13
C VAL A 36 -6.88 4.39 2.01
N LEU A 37 -7.23 5.20 3.00
CA LEU A 37 -6.78 6.60 3.10
C LEU A 37 -5.56 6.69 4.02
N VAL A 38 -4.43 7.11 3.46
CA VAL A 38 -3.22 7.44 4.22
C VAL A 38 -3.17 8.95 4.43
N THR A 39 -3.23 9.42 5.68
CA THR A 39 -3.26 10.84 6.04
C THR A 39 -2.21 11.20 7.09
N GLY A 40 -1.79 12.47 7.11
CA GLY A 40 -0.76 12.98 8.01
C GLY A 40 -0.12 14.28 7.50
N SER A 41 0.54 15.01 8.39
CA SER A 41 1.24 16.27 8.10
C SER A 41 2.34 16.12 7.03
N VAL A 42 2.83 17.24 6.49
CA VAL A 42 3.99 17.21 5.57
C VAL A 42 5.18 16.48 6.20
N GLY A 43 5.90 15.69 5.42
CA GLY A 43 7.08 14.96 5.88
C GLY A 43 6.81 13.69 6.70
N THR A 44 5.56 13.30 6.97
CA THR A 44 5.24 12.09 7.75
C THR A 44 5.39 10.77 6.98
N GLY A 45 6.00 10.77 5.80
CA GLY A 45 6.27 9.55 5.04
C GLY A 45 5.12 8.97 4.22
N LYS A 46 4.00 9.69 4.00
CA LYS A 46 2.84 9.18 3.23
C LYS A 46 3.23 8.64 1.85
N THR A 47 3.99 9.42 1.09
CA THR A 47 4.46 9.02 -0.25
C THR A 47 5.36 7.80 -0.16
N SER A 48 6.30 7.78 0.78
CA SER A 48 7.21 6.64 0.99
C SER A 48 6.44 5.37 1.34
N LEU A 49 5.46 5.44 2.25
CA LEU A 49 4.62 4.31 2.64
C LEU A 49 3.83 3.73 1.45
N CYS A 50 3.21 4.61 0.65
CA CYS A 50 2.47 4.18 -0.54
C CYS A 50 3.41 3.54 -1.58
N LEU A 51 4.61 4.10 -1.79
CA LEU A 51 5.57 3.55 -2.73
C LEU A 51 6.16 2.22 -2.25
N GLU A 52 6.48 2.09 -0.97
CA GLU A 52 6.97 0.85 -0.36
C GLU A 52 5.96 -0.29 -0.55
N PHE A 53 4.67 -0.03 -0.28
CA PHE A 53 3.60 -0.97 -0.55
C PHE A 53 3.58 -1.45 -2.02
N LEU A 54 3.69 -0.52 -2.98
CA LEU A 54 3.69 -0.86 -4.40
C LEU A 54 4.97 -1.62 -4.81
N VAL A 55 6.13 -1.28 -4.24
CA VAL A 55 7.38 -1.98 -4.50
C VAL A 55 7.30 -3.41 -4.00
N HIS A 56 6.78 -3.65 -2.79
CA HIS A 56 6.56 -5.01 -2.28
C HIS A 56 5.58 -5.79 -3.14
N GLY A 57 4.48 -5.17 -3.58
CA GLY A 57 3.56 -5.77 -4.54
C GLY A 57 4.27 -6.18 -5.84
N ALA A 58 5.05 -5.27 -6.43
CA ALA A 58 5.80 -5.54 -7.65
C ALA A 58 6.83 -6.68 -7.49
N ILE A 59 7.56 -6.72 -6.37
CA ILE A 59 8.50 -7.81 -6.04
C ILE A 59 7.75 -9.15 -5.90
N ALA A 60 6.53 -9.13 -5.37
CA ALA A 60 5.64 -10.28 -5.29
C ALA A 60 4.92 -10.62 -6.62
N ALA A 61 5.34 -10.00 -7.73
CA ALA A 61 4.74 -10.14 -9.06
C ALA A 61 3.26 -9.68 -9.16
N GLU A 62 2.85 -8.76 -8.29
CA GLU A 62 1.56 -8.06 -8.40
C GLU A 62 1.68 -6.79 -9.28
N ASN A 63 0.69 -6.56 -10.14
CA ASN A 63 0.62 -5.35 -10.94
C ASN A 63 0.36 -4.13 -10.04
N SER A 64 1.26 -3.13 -10.14
CA SER A 64 1.26 -1.94 -9.28
C SER A 64 1.19 -0.66 -10.12
N LEU A 65 0.38 0.31 -9.69
CA LEU A 65 0.23 1.61 -10.36
C LEU A 65 0.30 2.74 -9.33
N TYR A 66 1.20 3.69 -9.57
CA TYR A 66 1.24 4.94 -8.82
C TYR A 66 0.75 6.09 -9.70
N VAL A 67 -0.27 6.82 -9.25
CA VAL A 67 -0.80 8.01 -9.94
C VAL A 67 -0.50 9.24 -9.10
N SER A 68 0.22 10.18 -9.69
CA SER A 68 0.64 11.44 -9.07
C SER A 68 0.06 12.64 -9.80
N VAL A 69 -0.38 13.65 -9.06
CA VAL A 69 -0.78 14.96 -9.63
C VAL A 69 0.16 16.10 -9.24
N THR A 70 1.09 15.87 -8.31
CA THR A 70 1.97 16.91 -7.73
C THR A 70 3.44 16.74 -8.07
N GLU A 71 3.90 15.52 -8.30
CA GLU A 71 5.31 15.20 -8.58
C GLU A 71 5.47 14.35 -9.84
N SER A 72 6.53 14.59 -10.60
CA SER A 72 6.85 13.80 -11.79
C SER A 72 7.44 12.44 -11.41
N SER A 73 7.34 11.48 -12.33
CA SER A 73 7.90 10.14 -12.20
C SER A 73 9.41 10.13 -11.94
N GLU A 74 10.17 11.00 -12.61
CA GLU A 74 11.63 11.05 -12.49
C GLU A 74 12.05 11.50 -11.10
N LYS A 75 11.33 12.48 -10.53
CA LYS A 75 11.59 12.97 -9.18
C LYS A 75 11.26 11.91 -8.13
N LEU A 76 10.11 11.22 -8.29
CA LEU A 76 9.73 10.12 -7.40
C LEU A 76 10.75 8.99 -7.43
N LEU A 77 11.20 8.58 -8.63
CA LEU A 77 12.24 7.56 -8.78
C LEU A 77 13.55 7.99 -8.13
N THR A 78 13.99 9.23 -8.33
CA THR A 78 15.20 9.76 -7.70
C THR A 78 15.12 9.70 -6.17
N ASN A 79 13.95 9.96 -5.59
CA ASN A 79 13.74 9.92 -4.15
C ASN A 79 13.67 8.51 -3.59
N ILE A 80 13.07 7.55 -4.32
CA ILE A 80 12.80 6.20 -3.80
C ILE A 80 13.93 5.20 -4.03
N ILE A 81 14.72 5.36 -5.11
CA ILE A 81 15.84 4.48 -5.46
C ILE A 81 16.86 4.27 -4.31
N PRO A 82 17.17 5.28 -3.47
CA PRO A 82 18.08 5.11 -2.34
C PRO A 82 17.51 4.30 -1.16
N TYR A 83 16.21 4.00 -1.13
CA TYR A 83 15.59 3.27 -0.01
C TYR A 83 15.96 1.79 -0.08
N ASP A 84 16.16 1.17 1.09
CA ASP A 84 16.60 -0.24 1.18
C ASP A 84 15.57 -1.25 0.65
N PHE A 85 14.29 -0.88 0.64
CA PHE A 85 13.22 -1.74 0.09
C PHE A 85 13.14 -1.69 -1.45
N PHE A 86 13.81 -0.74 -2.11
CA PHE A 86 13.68 -0.56 -3.55
C PHE A 86 14.57 -1.54 -4.34
N ASP A 87 13.96 -2.36 -5.21
CA ASP A 87 14.70 -3.20 -6.15
C ASP A 87 14.88 -2.50 -7.51
N ARG A 88 16.13 -2.21 -7.87
CA ARG A 88 16.50 -1.60 -9.15
C ARG A 88 16.14 -2.43 -10.37
N LYS A 89 15.84 -3.72 -10.22
CA LYS A 89 15.40 -4.59 -11.33
C LYS A 89 13.97 -4.29 -11.79
N LEU A 90 13.23 -3.48 -11.04
CA LEU A 90 11.85 -3.10 -11.38
C LEU A 90 11.76 -2.03 -12.48
N ILE A 91 12.89 -1.46 -12.91
CA ILE A 91 13.00 -0.44 -13.96
C ILE A 91 13.99 -0.83 -15.05
#